data_AF-A0A957PZH2-F1
#
_entry.id   AF-A0A957PZH2-F1
#
_cell.length_a   1.000
_cell.length_b   1.000
_cell.length_c   1.000
_cell.angle_alpha   90.00
_cell.angle_beta   90.00
_cell.angle_gamma   90.00
#
_symmetry.space_group_name_H-M   'P 1'
#
loop_
_entity.id
_entity.type
_entity.pdbx_description
1 polymer ?
#
loop_
_entity_poly.entity_id
_entity_poly.type
_entity_poly.pdbx_seq_one_letter_code
_entity_poly.pdbx_strand_id
1 'polypeptide(L)' 'MPNPPLTIPHVLDDPPPFHRKLLDYGERPYWTNDGSRIAFVESNDGDVCEIDVAGGEIRDLTKGLGAYHSFLRVLV' A
#
# COMPACT_ATOMS: atom_id res chain seq x y z
N MET A 1 8.96 -7.67 24.47
CA MET A 1 7.82 -6.75 24.62
C MET A 1 7.71 -5.94 23.34
N PRO A 2 6.53 -5.79 22.72
CA PRO A 2 6.40 -4.86 21.60
C PRO A 2 6.68 -3.43 22.11
N ASN A 3 7.30 -2.60 21.27
CA ASN A 3 7.48 -1.20 21.61
C ASN A 3 6.11 -0.54 21.78
N PRO A 4 5.95 0.38 22.75
CA PRO A 4 4.74 1.18 22.84
C PRO A 4 4.56 1.97 21.55
N PRO A 5 3.29 2.21 21.11
CA PRO A 5 3.03 3.02 19.94
C PRO A 5 3.61 4.42 20.13
N LEU A 6 4.26 4.94 19.09
CA LEU A 6 4.75 6.31 19.10
C LEU A 6 3.56 7.27 19.17
N THR A 7 3.56 8.16 20.17
CA THR A 7 2.55 9.21 20.37
C THR A 7 2.99 10.58 19.85
N ILE A 8 4.12 10.62 19.15
CA ILE A 8 4.65 11.83 18.52
C ILE A 8 3.83 12.07 17.24
N PRO A 9 3.32 13.30 16.99
CA PRO A 9 2.62 13.62 15.74
C PRO A 9 3.48 13.21 14.54
N HIS A 10 2.95 12.34 13.68
CA HIS A 10 3.65 11.94 12.48
C HIS A 10 3.35 12.96 11.38
N VAL A 11 4.35 13.30 10.55
CA VAL A 11 4.19 14.25 9.42
C VAL A 11 3.12 13.79 8.41
N LEU A 12 2.72 12.52 8.45
CA LEU A 12 1.65 11.99 7.60
C LEU A 12 0.26 12.17 8.21
N ASP A 13 0.14 12.49 9.50
CA ASP A 13 -1.14 12.77 10.16
C ASP A 13 -1.61 14.20 9.84
N ASP A 14 -0.67 15.10 9.56
CA ASP A 14 -0.90 16.46 9.03
C ASP A 14 0.08 16.73 7.87
N PRO A 15 -0.21 16.20 6.66
CA PRO A 15 0.71 16.29 5.55
C PRO A 15 0.84 17.74 5.05
N PRO A 16 2.04 18.15 4.58
CA PRO A 16 2.23 19.46 3.97
C PRO A 16 1.27 19.73 2.81
N PRO A 17 1.09 21.00 2.40
CA PRO A 17 0.34 21.33 1.20
C PRO A 17 0.78 20.48 -0.01
N PHE A 18 -0.20 20.09 -0.83
CA PHE A 18 -0.03 19.21 -1.99
C PHE A 18 0.40 17.78 -1.70
N HIS A 19 0.43 17.37 -0.43
CA HIS A 19 0.62 15.98 -0.02
C HIS A 19 -0.67 15.45 0.60
N ARG A 20 -0.95 14.19 0.33
CA ARG A 20 -2.10 13.48 0.92
C ARG A 20 -1.65 12.07 1.27
N LYS A 21 -1.92 11.66 2.51
CA LYS A 21 -1.80 10.26 2.91
C LYS A 21 -2.95 9.48 2.29
N LEU A 22 -2.64 8.40 1.57
CA LEU A 22 -3.65 7.50 1.01
C LEU A 22 -3.86 6.28 1.92
N LEU A 23 -2.77 5.69 2.41
CA LEU A 23 -2.79 4.51 3.28
C LEU A 23 -1.71 4.60 4.37
N ASP A 24 -1.93 3.86 5.45
CA ASP A 24 -0.94 3.62 6.51
C ASP A 24 0.02 2.46 6.21
N TYR A 25 -0.30 1.67 5.17
CA TYR A 25 0.36 0.42 4.85
C TYR A 25 0.60 0.28 3.34
N GLY A 26 1.33 -0.76 2.97
CA GLY A 26 1.66 -1.10 1.60
C GLY A 26 3.07 -0.71 1.19
N GLU A 27 3.62 -1.43 0.23
CA GLU A 27 4.98 -1.22 -0.29
C GLU A 27 5.00 -1.24 -1.83
N ARG A 28 6.11 -0.75 -2.40
CA ARG A 28 6.41 -0.81 -3.84
C ARG A 28 5.29 -0.22 -4.72
N PRO A 29 4.86 1.03 -4.47
CA PRO A 29 3.78 1.63 -5.25
C PRO A 29 4.19 1.84 -6.71
N TYR A 30 3.24 1.61 -7.61
CA TYR A 30 3.38 1.90 -9.03
C TYR A 30 2.12 2.59 -9.55
N TRP A 31 2.28 3.72 -10.23
CA TRP A 31 1.18 4.50 -10.75
C TRP A 31 0.65 3.92 -12.06
N THR A 32 -0.65 4.00 -12.27
CA THR A 32 -1.22 3.87 -13.60
C THR A 32 -0.83 5.08 -14.46
N ASN A 33 -0.76 4.89 -15.78
CA ASN A 33 -0.33 5.95 -16.70
C ASN A 33 -1.27 7.18 -16.68
N ASP A 34 -2.55 6.98 -16.36
CA ASP A 34 -3.54 8.04 -16.23
C ASP A 34 -3.54 8.71 -14.84
N GLY A 35 -2.72 8.22 -13.91
CA GLY A 35 -2.61 8.74 -12.54
C GLY A 35 -3.83 8.49 -11.66
N SER A 36 -4.82 7.72 -12.12
CA SER A 36 -6.06 7.48 -11.37
C SER A 36 -5.89 6.48 -10.24
N ARG A 37 -4.90 5.57 -10.37
CA ARG A 37 -4.72 4.44 -9.46
C ARG A 37 -3.26 4.18 -9.15
N ILE A 38 -3.04 3.50 -8.02
CA ILE A 38 -1.73 3.02 -7.58
C ILE A 38 -1.85 1.52 -7.29
N ALA A 39 -1.05 0.70 -7.97
CA ALA A 39 -0.83 -0.69 -7.61
C ALA A 39 0.24 -0.76 -6.51
N PHE A 40 0.04 -1.60 -5.50
CA PHE A 40 0.97 -1.77 -4.39
C PHE A 40 0.91 -3.19 -3.83
N VAL A 41 1.93 -3.58 -3.08
CA VAL A 41 1.94 -4.84 -2.33
C VAL A 41 1.41 -4.56 -0.92
N GLU A 42 0.31 -5.21 -0.50
CA GLU A 42 -0.38 -4.93 0.78
C GLU A 42 0.48 -5.27 2.00
N SER A 43 1.15 -6.43 1.98
CA SER A 43 1.90 -6.94 3.12
C SER A 43 3.12 -7.74 2.67
N ASN A 44 3.92 -8.19 3.65
CA ASN A 44 5.07 -9.05 3.36
C ASN A 44 4.73 -10.37 2.68
N ASP A 45 3.47 -10.82 2.77
CA ASP A 45 2.99 -12.05 2.15
C ASP A 45 2.76 -11.90 0.64
N GLY A 46 2.84 -10.67 0.11
CA GLY A 46 3.01 -10.43 -1.32
C GLY A 46 1.74 -10.24 -2.13
N ASP A 47 0.57 -10.09 -1.48
CA ASP A 47 -0.66 -9.76 -2.20
C ASP A 47 -0.59 -8.38 -2.84
N VAL A 48 -1.03 -8.30 -4.10
CA VAL A 48 -1.07 -7.08 -4.87
C VAL A 48 -2.48 -6.52 -4.85
N CYS A 49 -2.57 -5.23 -4.51
CA CYS A 49 -3.81 -4.47 -4.47
C CYS A 49 -3.66 -3.22 -5.33
N GLU A 50 -4.79 -2.61 -5.66
CA GLU A 50 -4.86 -1.32 -6.34
C GLU A 50 -5.72 -0.37 -5.50
N ILE A 51 -5.31 0.90 -5.38
CA ILE A 51 -6.10 1.95 -4.74
C ILE A 51 -6.51 3.01 -5.74
N ASP A 52 -7.78 3.42 -5.71
CA ASP A 52 -8.29 4.60 -6.40
C ASP A 52 -7.88 5.88 -5.65
N VAL A 53 -7.24 6.81 -6.36
CA VAL A 53 -6.63 8.01 -5.75
C VAL A 53 -7.70 9.04 -5.33
N ALA A 54 -8.83 9.09 -6.03
CA ALA A 54 -9.88 10.05 -5.74
C ALA A 54 -10.71 9.61 -4.52
N GLY A 55 -11.24 8.39 -4.57
CA GLY A 55 -12.16 7.81 -3.60
C GLY A 55 -11.50 7.01 -2.48
N GLY A 56 -10.27 6.53 -2.66
CA GLY A 56 -9.57 5.69 -1.68
C GLY A 56 -10.08 4.24 -1.63
N GLU A 57 -10.84 3.80 -2.64
CA GLU A 57 -11.30 2.42 -2.74
C GLU A 57 -10.12 1.49 -3.03
N ILE A 58 -10.02 0.40 -2.27
CA ILE A 58 -8.98 -0.62 -2.44
C ILE A 58 -9.59 -1.85 -3.08
N ARG A 59 -8.91 -2.37 -4.11
CA ARG A 59 -9.25 -3.59 -4.81
C ARG A 59 -8.10 -4.59 -4.72
N ASP A 60 -8.37 -5.76 -4.17
CA ASP A 60 -7.44 -6.89 -4.21
C ASP A 60 -7.35 -7.44 -5.64
N LEU A 61 -6.14 -7.58 -6.17
CA LEU A 61 -5.91 -8.12 -7.52
C LEU A 61 -5.53 -9.60 -7.50
N THR A 62 -4.93 -10.07 -6.39
CA THR A 62 -4.36 -11.42 -6.29
C THR A 62 -5.05 -12.32 -5.27
N LYS A 63 -5.77 -11.72 -4.32
CA LYS A 63 -6.46 -12.47 -3.27
C LYS A 63 -7.51 -13.40 -3.88
N GLY A 64 -7.41 -14.68 -3.56
CA GLY A 64 -8.32 -15.71 -4.07
C GLY A 64 -7.89 -16.37 -5.40
N LEU A 65 -6.72 -16.03 -5.95
CA LEU A 65 -6.17 -16.72 -7.14
C LEU A 65 -5.56 -18.11 -6.85
N GLY A 66 -5.75 -18.66 -5.64
CA GLY A 66 -5.44 -20.05 -5.30
C GLY A 66 -4.00 -20.31 -4.83
N ALA A 67 -3.78 -21.51 -4.28
CA ALA A 67 -2.66 -21.90 -3.40
C ALA A 67 -1.23 -21.82 -3.98
N TYR A 68 -1.03 -21.33 -5.21
CA TYR A 68 0.25 -21.41 -5.91
C TYR A 68 0.61 -20.15 -6.70
N HIS A 69 0.48 -18.94 -6.14
CA HIS A 69 1.11 -17.76 -6.75
C HIS A 69 1.67 -16.83 -5.67
N SER A 70 2.52 -17.36 -4.79
CA SER A 70 3.46 -16.54 -4.04
C SER A 70 4.42 -15.91 -5.04
N PHE A 71 4.34 -14.60 -5.26
CA PHE A 71 5.37 -13.88 -5.99
C PHE A 71 6.69 -14.08 -5.23
N LEU A 72 7.59 -14.89 -5.80
CA LEU A 72 8.89 -15.18 -5.22
C LEU A 72 9.67 -13.86 -5.07
N ARG A 73 9.91 -13.42 -3.84
CA ARG A 73 10.83 -12.31 -3.56
C ARG A 73 12.25 -12.74 -3.88
N VAL A 74 12.81 -12.29 -5.00
CA VAL A 74 14.27 -12.15 -5.11
C VAL A 74 14.64 -10.91 -4.31
N LEU A 75 15.08 -11.12 -3.07
CA LEU A 75 15.88 -10.12 -2.36
C LEU A 75 17.24 -10.10 -3.06
N VAL A 76 17.59 -8.97 -3.69
CA VAL A 76 18.99 -8.64 -4.04
C VAL A 76 19.56 -7.86 -2.87
#